data_AF-A0A348XMN0-F1
#
_entry.id   AF-A0A348XMN0-F1
#
_cell.length_a   1.000
_cell.length_b   1.000
_cell.length_c   1.000
_cell.angle_alpha   90.00
_cell.angle_beta   90.00
_cell.angle_gamma   90.00
#
_symmetry.space_group_name_H-M   'P 1'
#
loop_
_entity.id
_entity.type
_entity.pdbx_description
1 polymer ?
#
loop_
_entity_poly.entity_id
_entity_poly.type
_entity_poly.pdbx_seq_one_letter_code
_entity_poly.pdbx_strand_id
1 'polypeptide(L)'
;MADEEKVDQELEMYRDLMQVPDTFEEGFSWSSMLGAMFIGLVMVPGALYMGLLAGEGIGPAAQWVTVILFIEVAKRAHRTLKKSELFVLYWMAGAAMGAPFSGLLWNQYFIGSDAAVKHGIAGDIPDWWAPAVDSVSYAKRSFFHSDWLPAILLIFLGTFVTSLKNMVLGYGLFRITSDIEKLPFPMAPIGAQGIMALAEDSDEASADKAEDSWRWRTFAIGGAIGLSYGSVLYLLPIVTSALTGTSVQIFPLPFVDWSPTTGKWLPAVATGWSWDVANIVTGMVLPFWAMVGSFLGLVFTMILNPILVETNVLDMWTPGDGTVATLYKNTMDFYFSFGIGVSLAIFIAGLFQVFYSIKRTRRKRQAAMAEPSRTTNPTERGDIPWKWVIITYVVTTLGYIMLCGWLIEWHRGVMMVMFFLGFVYTP
;
A
#
# COMPACT_ATOMS: atom_id res chain seq x y z
N MET A 1 1.14 -37.54 22.18
CA MET A 1 1.84 -37.13 20.94
C MET A 1 1.40 -35.71 20.66
N ALA A 2 2.28 -34.76 20.94
CA ALA A 2 2.03 -33.35 20.65
C ALA A 2 2.13 -33.17 19.14
N ASP A 3 1.12 -32.54 18.55
CA ASP A 3 1.25 -31.90 17.23
C ASP A 3 2.42 -30.92 17.33
N GLU A 4 3.57 -31.30 16.79
CA GLU A 4 4.54 -30.33 16.32
C GLU A 4 3.82 -29.55 15.21
N GLU A 5 3.45 -28.30 15.50
CA GLU A 5 3.12 -27.33 14.46
C GLU A 5 4.27 -27.36 13.46
N LYS A 6 4.07 -28.06 12.33
CA LYS A 6 4.95 -27.97 11.17
C LYS A 6 4.91 -26.51 10.74
N VAL A 7 5.87 -25.73 11.22
CA VAL A 7 6.15 -24.41 10.68
C VAL A 7 6.39 -24.61 9.19
N ASP A 8 5.68 -23.84 8.38
CA ASP A 8 5.76 -23.94 6.92
C ASP A 8 7.22 -23.72 6.49
N GLN A 9 7.80 -24.71 5.81
CA GLN A 9 9.22 -24.69 5.40
C GLN A 9 9.50 -23.50 4.48
N GLU A 10 8.51 -23.04 3.71
CA GLU A 10 8.60 -21.83 2.90
C GLU A 10 8.80 -20.61 3.80
N LEU A 11 8.07 -20.51 4.91
CA LEU A 11 8.14 -19.39 5.84
C LEU A 11 9.45 -19.34 6.64
N GLU A 12 10.03 -20.49 7.01
CA GLU A 12 11.35 -20.54 7.66
C GLU A 12 12.46 -20.07 6.71
N MET A 13 12.40 -20.49 5.44
CA MET A 13 13.34 -20.04 4.42
C MET A 13 13.32 -18.50 4.30
N TYR A 14 12.14 -17.88 4.29
CA TYR A 14 12.06 -16.41 4.26
C TYR A 14 12.60 -15.76 5.53
N ARG A 15 12.43 -16.38 6.71
CA ARG A 15 12.92 -15.82 7.97
C ARG A 15 14.44 -15.79 8.01
N ASP A 16 15.09 -16.83 7.51
CA ASP A 16 16.54 -16.96 7.56
C ASP A 16 17.27 -16.11 6.51
N LEU A 17 16.53 -15.39 5.65
CA LEU A 17 17.08 -14.44 4.69
C LEU A 17 17.80 -13.24 5.34
N MET A 18 17.44 -12.86 6.58
CA MET A 18 18.07 -11.73 7.26
C MET A 18 18.11 -11.94 8.77
N GLN A 19 19.31 -11.83 9.35
CA GLN A 19 19.50 -11.86 10.81
C GLN A 19 19.41 -10.45 11.41
N VAL A 20 18.95 -10.38 12.65
CA VAL A 20 18.84 -9.11 13.39
C VAL A 20 20.26 -8.60 13.70
N PRO A 21 20.60 -7.34 13.38
CA PRO A 21 21.91 -6.78 13.70
C PRO A 21 22.08 -6.57 15.21
N ASP A 22 23.31 -6.72 15.69
CA ASP A 22 23.65 -6.56 17.11
C ASP A 22 23.72 -5.09 17.55
N THR A 23 23.89 -4.14 16.63
CA THR A 23 23.98 -2.70 16.91
C THR A 23 23.03 -1.88 16.03
N PHE A 24 22.50 -0.79 16.59
CA PHE A 24 21.63 0.15 15.90
C PHE A 24 22.33 1.51 15.77
N GLU A 25 22.46 2.01 14.54
CA GLU A 25 23.00 3.34 14.27
C GLU A 25 21.89 4.34 13.92
N GLU A 26 22.07 5.60 14.33
CA GLU A 26 21.17 6.69 13.95
C GLU A 26 21.27 6.98 12.45
N GLY A 27 20.12 7.07 11.77
CA GLY A 27 20.01 7.36 10.34
C GLY A 27 19.48 8.76 10.02
N PHE A 28 19.08 9.53 11.05
CA PHE A 28 18.64 10.91 10.86
C PHE A 28 19.85 11.84 10.76
N SER A 29 19.97 12.52 9.64
CA SER A 29 21.09 13.38 9.31
C SER A 29 20.62 14.52 8.40
N TRP A 30 21.46 15.55 8.26
CA TRP A 30 21.15 16.64 7.34
C TRP A 30 21.07 16.16 5.89
N SER A 31 21.84 15.12 5.53
CA SER A 31 21.75 14.42 4.24
C SER A 31 20.37 13.80 4.05
N SER A 32 19.86 13.04 5.03
CA SER A 32 18.55 12.41 4.90
C SER A 32 17.40 13.44 4.86
N MET A 33 17.53 14.55 5.58
CA MET A 33 16.57 15.66 5.51
C MET A 33 16.55 16.35 4.13
N LEU A 34 17.72 16.64 3.55
CA LEU A 34 17.81 17.21 2.20
C LEU A 34 17.24 16.25 1.14
N GLY A 35 17.53 14.94 1.27
CA GLY A 35 16.94 13.92 0.40
C GLY A 35 15.42 13.88 0.50
N ALA A 36 14.86 13.96 1.71
CA ALA A 36 13.42 14.04 1.90
C ALA A 36 12.76 15.26 1.25
N MET A 37 13.39 16.44 1.33
CA MET A 37 12.87 17.62 0.63
C MET A 37 12.91 17.47 -0.89
N PHE A 38 13.98 16.88 -1.43
CA PHE A 38 14.08 16.59 -2.86
C PHE A 38 12.96 15.65 -3.32
N ILE A 39 12.65 14.63 -2.52
CA ILE A 39 11.55 13.71 -2.79
C ILE A 39 10.22 14.46 -2.84
N GLY A 40 9.93 15.24 -1.80
CA GLY A 40 8.67 15.98 -1.71
C GLY A 40 8.48 16.98 -2.86
N LEU A 41 9.55 17.64 -3.30
CA LEU A 41 9.47 18.71 -4.30
C LEU A 41 9.52 18.19 -5.74
N VAL A 42 10.30 17.14 -6.01
CA VAL A 42 10.54 16.65 -7.38
C VAL A 42 9.77 15.37 -7.67
N MET A 43 9.86 14.38 -6.78
CA MET A 43 9.32 13.05 -7.04
C MET A 43 7.81 12.99 -6.88
N VAL A 44 7.25 13.63 -5.85
CA VAL A 44 5.80 13.63 -5.63
C VAL A 44 5.03 14.26 -6.80
N PRO A 45 5.39 15.45 -7.34
CA PRO A 45 4.71 15.99 -8.51
C PRO A 45 4.85 15.12 -9.76
N GLY A 46 6.03 14.53 -9.98
CA GLY A 46 6.25 13.58 -11.07
C GLY A 46 5.35 12.34 -10.96
N ALA A 47 5.23 11.79 -9.75
CA ALA A 47 4.36 10.65 -9.47
C ALA A 47 2.88 10.97 -9.66
N LEU A 48 2.44 12.16 -9.24
CA LEU A 48 1.07 12.65 -9.49
C LEU A 48 0.79 12.79 -10.98
N TYR A 49 1.71 13.39 -11.73
CA TYR A 49 1.58 13.54 -13.18
C TYR A 49 1.47 12.19 -13.88
N MET A 50 2.32 11.24 -13.53
CA MET A 50 2.26 9.89 -14.09
C MET A 50 0.98 9.17 -13.69
N GLY A 51 0.50 9.32 -12.45
CA GLY A 51 -0.80 8.79 -12.02
C GLY A 51 -1.98 9.32 -12.83
N LEU A 52 -1.95 10.61 -13.21
CA LEU A 52 -2.98 11.22 -14.05
C LEU A 52 -2.86 10.82 -15.53
N LEU A 53 -1.64 10.70 -16.04
CA LEU A 53 -1.38 10.39 -17.46
C LEU A 53 -1.56 8.90 -17.77
N ALA A 54 -0.96 8.04 -16.95
CA ALA A 54 -0.93 6.60 -17.15
C ALA A 54 -2.09 5.89 -16.44
N GLY A 55 -2.92 6.60 -15.66
CA GLY A 55 -4.00 6.02 -14.86
C GLY A 55 -3.54 5.19 -13.65
N GLU A 56 -2.23 4.95 -13.55
CA GLU A 56 -1.55 4.25 -12.46
C GLU A 56 -0.33 5.07 -12.04
N GLY A 57 -0.12 5.19 -10.73
CA GLY A 57 1.05 5.89 -10.20
C GLY A 57 2.33 5.12 -10.47
N ILE A 58 3.50 5.78 -10.34
CA ILE A 58 4.83 5.13 -10.49
C ILE A 58 5.07 4.05 -9.40
N GLY A 59 4.16 3.92 -8.43
CA GLY A 59 4.14 2.84 -7.44
C GLY A 59 5.39 2.80 -6.55
N PRO A 60 5.72 1.61 -6.01
CA PRO A 60 6.94 1.42 -5.20
C PRO A 60 8.25 1.68 -5.98
N ALA A 61 8.23 1.63 -7.32
CA ALA A 61 9.43 1.83 -8.13
C ALA A 61 10.03 3.24 -7.96
N ALA A 62 9.19 4.27 -7.83
CA ALA A 62 9.66 5.64 -7.58
C ALA A 62 10.44 5.76 -6.27
N GLN A 63 10.07 5.00 -5.24
CA GLN A 63 10.79 4.95 -3.98
C GLN A 63 12.21 4.43 -4.16
N TRP A 64 12.39 3.38 -4.97
CA TRP A 64 13.70 2.81 -5.28
C TRP A 64 14.57 3.73 -6.15
N VAL A 65 13.98 4.28 -7.22
CA VAL A 65 14.68 5.23 -8.12
C VAL A 65 15.20 6.43 -7.35
N THR A 66 14.40 6.94 -6.41
CA THR A 66 14.79 8.02 -5.51
C THR A 66 16.05 7.68 -4.71
N VAL A 67 16.06 6.52 -4.06
CA VAL A 67 17.20 6.10 -3.24
C VAL A 67 18.45 5.95 -4.10
N ILE A 68 18.32 5.35 -5.28
CA ILE A 68 19.43 5.19 -6.25
C ILE A 68 19.98 6.56 -6.69
N LEU A 69 19.11 7.50 -7.09
CA LEU A 69 19.56 8.84 -7.48
C LEU A 69 20.28 9.57 -6.36
N PHE A 70 19.82 9.41 -5.12
CA PHE A 70 20.46 10.06 -3.98
C PHE A 70 21.83 9.41 -3.65
N ILE A 71 21.94 8.09 -3.77
CA ILE A 71 23.23 7.39 -3.69
C ILE A 71 24.18 7.92 -4.78
N GLU A 72 23.72 8.07 -6.02
CA GLU A 72 24.55 8.59 -7.12
C GLU A 72 25.00 10.05 -6.90
N VAL A 73 24.12 10.90 -6.38
CA VAL A 73 24.47 12.27 -6.00
C VAL A 73 25.49 12.27 -4.86
N ALA A 74 25.33 11.41 -3.86
CA ALA A 74 26.28 11.28 -2.76
C ALA A 74 27.65 10.77 -3.22
N LYS A 75 27.69 9.71 -4.06
CA LYS A 75 28.89 9.20 -4.72
C LYS A 75 29.61 10.31 -5.49
N ARG A 76 28.87 11.11 -6.28
CA ARG A 76 29.43 12.24 -7.03
C ARG A 76 29.94 13.38 -6.15
N ALA A 77 29.40 13.52 -4.94
CA ALA A 77 29.88 14.44 -3.92
C ALA A 77 31.01 13.87 -3.06
N HIS A 78 31.55 12.70 -3.41
CA HIS A 78 32.56 11.94 -2.63
C HIS A 78 32.13 11.70 -1.18
N ARG A 79 30.84 11.38 -0.98
CA ARG A 79 30.28 10.99 0.32
C ARG A 79 29.66 9.60 0.22
N THR A 80 29.95 8.76 1.20
CA THR A 80 29.25 7.49 1.40
C THR A 80 28.08 7.70 2.36
N LEU A 81 26.95 7.06 2.08
CA LEU A 81 25.77 7.11 2.95
C LEU A 81 25.75 5.86 3.83
N LYS A 82 25.46 6.04 5.11
CA LYS A 82 25.33 4.89 6.00
C LYS A 82 24.09 4.07 5.63
N LYS A 83 24.13 2.78 5.93
CA LYS A 83 22.96 1.88 5.81
C LYS A 83 21.73 2.47 6.50
N SER A 84 21.88 2.97 7.73
CA SER A 84 20.80 3.62 8.50
C SER A 84 20.20 4.84 7.79
N GLU A 85 21.02 5.69 7.17
CA GLU A 85 20.55 6.85 6.40
C GLU A 85 19.76 6.44 5.16
N LEU A 86 20.19 5.37 4.47
CA LEU A 86 19.48 4.82 3.32
C LEU A 86 18.13 4.23 3.70
N PHE A 87 18.03 3.55 4.85
CA PHE A 87 16.75 3.10 5.38
C PHE A 87 15.81 4.26 5.70
N VAL A 88 16.31 5.32 6.34
CA VAL A 88 15.52 6.53 6.62
C VAL A 88 15.04 7.17 5.32
N LEU A 89 15.93 7.36 4.35
CA LEU A 89 15.59 7.91 3.04
C LEU A 89 14.54 7.07 2.30
N TYR A 90 14.69 5.74 2.32
CA TYR A 90 13.73 4.83 1.71
C TYR A 90 12.34 5.00 2.34
N TRP A 91 12.23 4.97 3.68
CA TRP A 91 10.95 5.12 4.36
C TRP A 91 10.34 6.52 4.18
N MET A 92 11.16 7.57 4.22
CA MET A 92 10.72 8.93 3.92
C MET A 92 10.23 9.05 2.47
N ALA A 93 10.90 8.38 1.54
CA ALA A 93 10.45 8.31 0.15
C ALA A 93 9.09 7.61 0.03
N GLY A 94 8.91 6.47 0.69
CA GLY A 94 7.62 5.78 0.71
C GLY A 94 6.50 6.63 1.29
N ALA A 95 6.78 7.31 2.42
CA ALA A 95 5.81 8.20 3.07
C ALA A 95 5.44 9.40 2.17
N ALA A 96 6.42 10.01 1.50
CA ALA A 96 6.18 11.12 0.58
C ALA A 96 5.42 10.67 -0.67
N MET A 97 5.75 9.49 -1.21
CA MET A 97 5.06 8.88 -2.35
C MET A 97 3.62 8.46 -2.04
N GLY A 98 3.28 8.27 -0.76
CA GLY A 98 1.89 8.18 -0.32
C GLY A 98 1.05 9.43 -0.68
N ALA A 99 1.71 10.54 -1.03
CA ALA A 99 1.15 11.75 -1.61
C ALA A 99 -0.22 12.11 -1.00
N PRO A 100 -0.26 12.47 0.30
CA PRO A 100 -1.52 12.62 1.03
C PRO A 100 -2.46 13.67 0.42
N PHE A 101 -1.92 14.63 -0.34
CA PHE A 101 -2.66 15.67 -1.03
C PHE A 101 -3.06 15.32 -2.47
N SER A 102 -2.68 14.14 -2.98
CA SER A 102 -3.00 13.66 -4.34
C SER A 102 -4.51 13.66 -4.63
N GLY A 103 -5.31 13.30 -3.63
CA GLY A 103 -6.76 13.21 -3.72
C GLY A 103 -7.46 14.55 -3.95
N LEU A 104 -6.83 15.70 -3.65
CA LEU A 104 -7.46 17.02 -3.80
C LEU A 104 -7.85 17.32 -5.25
N LEU A 105 -7.02 16.91 -6.22
CA LEU A 105 -7.30 17.05 -7.65
C LEU A 105 -8.53 16.22 -8.06
N TRP A 106 -8.62 14.99 -7.56
CA TRP A 106 -9.77 14.14 -7.80
C TRP A 106 -11.03 14.69 -7.14
N ASN A 107 -10.94 15.18 -5.90
CA ASN A 107 -12.08 15.77 -5.19
C ASN A 107 -12.64 16.98 -5.93
N GLN A 108 -11.76 17.84 -6.44
CA GLN A 108 -12.13 18.97 -7.30
C GLN A 108 -12.82 18.51 -8.60
N TYR A 109 -12.33 17.45 -9.24
CA TYR A 109 -12.96 16.89 -10.44
C TYR A 109 -14.33 16.29 -10.12
N PHE A 110 -14.43 15.53 -9.04
CA PHE A 110 -15.62 14.76 -8.68
C PHE A 110 -16.82 15.65 -8.37
N ILE A 111 -16.66 16.72 -7.58
CA ILE A 111 -17.77 17.62 -7.23
C ILE A 111 -18.38 18.32 -8.46
N GLY A 112 -17.55 18.62 -9.47
CA GLY A 112 -17.98 19.19 -10.74
C GLY A 112 -18.33 18.16 -11.83
N SER A 113 -18.27 16.86 -11.51
CA SER A 113 -18.44 15.81 -12.51
C SER A 113 -19.91 15.62 -12.88
N ASP A 114 -20.15 15.25 -14.15
CA ASP A 114 -21.47 14.86 -14.64
C ASP A 114 -22.13 13.78 -13.78
N ALA A 115 -21.34 12.85 -13.24
CA ALA A 115 -21.84 11.79 -12.36
C ALA A 115 -22.40 12.39 -11.07
N ALA A 116 -21.63 13.22 -10.37
CA ALA A 116 -22.07 13.84 -9.12
C ALA A 116 -23.29 14.76 -9.32
N VAL A 117 -23.32 15.51 -10.43
CA VAL A 117 -24.44 16.40 -10.77
C VAL A 117 -25.69 15.61 -11.15
N LYS A 118 -25.58 14.57 -12.01
CA LYS A 118 -26.74 13.75 -12.43
C LYS A 118 -27.32 12.92 -11.29
N HIS A 119 -26.49 12.50 -10.34
CA HIS A 119 -26.95 11.80 -9.14
C HIS A 119 -27.47 12.75 -8.04
N GLY A 120 -27.40 14.06 -8.25
CA GLY A 120 -27.89 15.07 -7.29
C GLY A 120 -27.04 15.22 -6.04
N ILE A 121 -25.89 14.54 -5.94
CA ILE A 121 -25.03 14.54 -4.76
C ILE A 121 -24.06 15.74 -4.73
N ALA A 122 -23.88 16.44 -5.85
CA ALA A 122 -22.90 17.53 -5.96
C ALA A 122 -23.09 18.64 -4.91
N GLY A 123 -24.34 18.95 -4.53
CA GLY A 123 -24.67 19.96 -3.51
C GLY A 123 -24.61 19.46 -2.07
N ASP A 124 -24.61 18.14 -1.86
CA ASP A 124 -24.56 17.52 -0.54
C ASP A 124 -23.12 17.25 -0.08
N ILE A 125 -22.13 17.49 -0.96
CA ILE A 125 -20.71 17.31 -0.65
C ILE A 125 -20.26 18.45 0.29
N PRO A 126 -19.74 18.13 1.48
CA PRO A 126 -19.35 19.13 2.45
C PRO A 126 -18.03 19.83 2.12
N ASP A 127 -17.88 21.08 2.56
CA ASP A 127 -16.72 21.94 2.29
C ASP A 127 -15.38 21.37 2.78
N TRP A 128 -15.43 20.47 3.77
CA TRP A 128 -14.25 19.80 4.31
C TRP A 128 -13.73 18.67 3.40
N TRP A 129 -14.49 18.26 2.37
CA TRP A 129 -14.05 17.33 1.34
C TRP A 129 -13.53 18.05 0.09
N ALA A 130 -14.28 19.05 -0.38
CA ALA A 130 -13.94 19.93 -1.49
C ALA A 130 -14.73 21.25 -1.36
N PRO A 131 -14.17 22.40 -1.79
CA PRO A 131 -14.94 23.65 -1.89
C PRO A 131 -16.18 23.50 -2.77
N ALA A 132 -17.18 24.37 -2.59
CA ALA A 132 -18.33 24.44 -3.48
C ALA A 132 -17.93 24.74 -4.94
N VAL A 133 -18.71 24.24 -5.91
CA VAL A 133 -18.45 24.31 -7.37
C VAL A 133 -18.24 25.74 -7.88
N ASP A 134 -18.82 26.74 -7.22
CA ASP A 134 -18.73 28.17 -7.52
C ASP A 134 -17.53 28.88 -6.86
N SER A 135 -16.71 28.17 -6.11
CA SER A 135 -15.53 28.73 -5.43
C SER A 135 -14.54 29.37 -6.41
N VAL A 136 -14.06 30.56 -6.04
CA VAL A 136 -13.01 31.30 -6.77
C VAL A 136 -11.69 30.55 -6.81
N SER A 137 -11.47 29.59 -5.90
CA SER A 137 -10.27 28.76 -5.87
C SER A 137 -10.06 27.98 -7.18
N TYR A 138 -11.14 27.54 -7.82
CA TYR A 138 -11.08 26.80 -9.08
C TYR A 138 -10.65 27.67 -10.26
N ALA A 139 -11.11 28.92 -10.31
CA ALA A 139 -10.68 29.88 -11.32
C ALA A 139 -9.17 30.20 -11.19
N LYS A 140 -8.66 30.26 -9.96
CA LYS A 140 -7.23 30.52 -9.68
C LYS A 140 -6.33 29.29 -9.88
N ARG A 141 -6.90 28.09 -10.06
CA ARG A 141 -6.16 26.81 -10.19
C ARG A 141 -5.10 26.63 -9.11
N SER A 142 -5.43 27.01 -7.88
CA SER A 142 -4.51 26.97 -6.75
C SER A 142 -5.20 26.44 -5.50
N PHE A 143 -4.55 25.49 -4.83
CA PHE A 143 -4.97 24.98 -3.51
C PHE A 143 -4.61 25.93 -2.38
N PHE A 144 -3.80 26.96 -2.63
CA PHE A 144 -3.48 28.01 -1.66
C PHE A 144 -4.60 29.05 -1.59
N HIS A 145 -5.78 28.61 -1.16
CA HIS A 145 -6.97 29.44 -0.97
C HIS A 145 -7.66 29.08 0.35
N SER A 146 -8.34 30.05 0.97
CA SER A 146 -9.06 29.84 2.24
C SER A 146 -10.07 28.71 2.18
N ASP A 147 -10.73 28.55 1.03
CA ASP A 147 -11.81 27.58 0.83
C ASP A 147 -11.29 26.13 0.92
N TRP A 148 -10.00 25.92 0.62
CA TRP A 148 -9.37 24.60 0.74
C TRP A 148 -8.83 24.30 2.15
N LEU A 149 -8.79 25.29 3.06
CA LEU A 149 -8.24 25.10 4.40
C LEU A 149 -8.92 23.96 5.18
N PRO A 150 -10.26 23.81 5.18
CA PRO A 150 -10.90 22.71 5.90
C PRO A 150 -10.42 21.33 5.41
N ALA A 151 -10.37 21.12 4.09
CA ALA A 151 -9.91 19.88 3.48
C ALA A 151 -8.41 19.62 3.74
N ILE A 152 -7.56 20.63 3.56
CA ILE A 152 -6.11 20.52 3.81
C ILE A 152 -5.84 20.21 5.28
N LEU A 153 -6.55 20.88 6.20
CA LEU A 153 -6.39 20.66 7.64
C LEU A 153 -6.82 19.25 8.03
N LEU A 154 -7.92 18.73 7.48
CA LEU A 154 -8.35 17.35 7.72
C LEU A 154 -7.34 16.33 7.20
N ILE A 155 -6.81 16.54 5.99
CA ILE A 155 -5.75 15.68 5.44
C ILE A 155 -4.53 15.71 6.35
N PHE A 156 -4.05 16.90 6.73
CA PHE A 156 -2.90 17.05 7.60
C PHE A 156 -3.11 16.37 8.96
N LEU A 157 -4.25 16.61 9.61
CA LEU A 157 -4.60 15.98 10.88
C LEU A 157 -4.70 14.46 10.74
N GLY A 158 -5.35 13.98 9.68
CA GLY A 158 -5.49 12.56 9.39
C GLY A 158 -4.16 11.87 9.14
N THR A 159 -3.27 12.48 8.35
CA THR A 159 -1.91 11.99 8.12
C THR A 159 -1.11 11.99 9.42
N PHE A 160 -1.14 13.09 10.20
CA PHE A 160 -0.41 13.19 11.45
C PHE A 160 -0.85 12.13 12.47
N VAL A 161 -2.17 11.98 12.68
CA VAL A 161 -2.73 10.95 13.57
C VAL A 161 -2.38 9.56 13.08
N THR A 162 -2.44 9.31 11.77
CA THR A 162 -2.08 8.02 11.17
C THR A 162 -0.59 7.72 11.34
N SER A 163 0.29 8.69 11.13
CA SER A 163 1.73 8.54 11.34
C SER A 163 2.06 8.25 12.81
N LEU A 164 1.46 8.99 13.75
CA LEU A 164 1.63 8.75 15.19
C LEU A 164 1.14 7.34 15.56
N LYS A 165 -0.05 6.96 15.09
CA LYS A 165 -0.64 5.63 15.30
C LYS A 165 0.27 4.53 14.74
N ASN A 166 0.72 4.65 13.49
CA ASN A 166 1.58 3.66 12.85
C ASN A 166 2.93 3.55 13.55
N MET A 167 3.49 4.66 14.04
CA MET A 167 4.74 4.66 14.80
C MET A 167 4.58 3.94 16.14
N VAL A 168 3.59 4.31 16.94
CA VAL A 168 3.45 3.80 18.31
C VAL A 168 2.80 2.42 18.35
N LEU A 169 1.69 2.24 17.65
CA LEU A 169 0.96 0.96 17.61
C LEU A 169 1.63 -0.04 16.69
N GLY A 170 2.16 0.40 15.55
CA GLY A 170 2.92 -0.48 14.66
C GLY A 170 4.14 -1.05 15.37
N TYR A 171 4.85 -0.23 16.15
CA TYR A 171 5.94 -0.72 17.01
C TYR A 171 5.42 -1.67 18.11
N GLY A 172 4.31 -1.35 18.77
CA GLY A 172 3.71 -2.21 19.78
C GLY A 172 3.31 -3.58 19.23
N LEU A 173 2.69 -3.61 18.05
CA LEU A 173 2.33 -4.84 17.35
C LEU A 173 3.57 -5.60 16.89
N PHE A 174 4.57 -4.90 16.34
CA PHE A 174 5.86 -5.47 15.97
C PHE A 174 6.47 -6.25 17.14
N ARG A 175 6.50 -5.67 18.35
CA ARG A 175 7.03 -6.34 19.55
C ARG A 175 6.26 -7.62 19.89
N ILE A 176 4.95 -7.64 19.72
CA ILE A 176 4.14 -8.86 19.94
C ILE A 176 4.49 -9.89 18.88
N THR A 177 4.38 -9.52 17.61
CA THR A 177 4.50 -10.45 16.49
C THR A 177 5.94 -10.95 16.27
N SER A 178 6.95 -10.11 16.50
CA SER A 178 8.37 -10.42 16.28
C SER A 178 9.03 -11.00 17.53
N ASP A 179 8.92 -10.31 18.67
CA ASP A 179 9.72 -10.67 19.85
C ASP A 179 9.06 -11.78 20.68
N ILE A 180 7.72 -11.77 20.77
CA ILE A 180 6.95 -12.75 21.54
C ILE A 180 6.55 -13.93 20.66
N GLU A 181 5.86 -13.67 19.54
CA GLU A 181 5.29 -14.72 18.67
C GLU A 181 6.27 -15.24 17.62
N LYS A 182 7.34 -14.48 17.32
CA LYS A 182 8.39 -14.85 16.34
C LYS A 182 7.81 -15.25 14.98
N LEU A 183 6.80 -14.52 14.52
CA LEU A 183 6.15 -14.77 13.25
C LEU A 183 7.11 -14.54 12.07
N PRO A 184 7.07 -15.38 11.03
CA PRO A 184 7.83 -15.18 9.82
C PRO A 184 7.20 -14.05 8.99
N PHE A 185 7.97 -13.01 8.66
CA PHE A 185 7.54 -11.92 7.79
C PHE A 185 8.14 -12.09 6.39
N PRO A 186 7.48 -12.76 5.44
CA PRO A 186 8.12 -13.16 4.19
C PRO A 186 8.61 -11.98 3.33
N MET A 187 7.87 -10.87 3.33
CA MET A 187 8.18 -9.70 2.48
C MET A 187 9.20 -8.72 3.09
N ALA A 188 9.36 -8.72 4.42
CA ALA A 188 10.21 -7.72 5.10
C ALA A 188 11.71 -7.90 4.79
N PRO A 189 12.28 -9.13 4.80
CA PRO A 189 13.67 -9.37 4.41
C PRO A 189 13.94 -8.96 2.96
N ILE A 190 13.00 -9.13 2.05
CA ILE A 190 13.18 -8.84 0.62
C ILE A 190 13.42 -7.34 0.41
N GLY A 191 12.57 -6.49 1.00
CA GLY A 191 12.73 -5.04 0.93
C GLY A 191 14.02 -4.57 1.61
N ALA A 192 14.34 -5.12 2.79
CA ALA A 192 15.56 -4.77 3.50
C ALA A 192 16.84 -5.23 2.78
N GLN A 193 16.83 -6.42 2.16
CA GLN A 193 17.95 -6.92 1.34
C GLN A 193 18.21 -6.03 0.13
N GLY A 194 17.16 -5.49 -0.50
CA GLY A 194 17.30 -4.53 -1.59
C GLY A 194 18.05 -3.26 -1.17
N ILE A 195 17.70 -2.69 -0.02
CA ILE A 195 18.38 -1.50 0.53
C ILE A 195 19.82 -1.85 0.92
N MET A 196 20.04 -3.01 1.55
CA MET A 196 21.39 -3.46 1.94
C MET A 196 22.28 -3.68 0.71
N ALA A 197 21.74 -4.24 -0.37
CA ALA A 197 22.49 -4.43 -1.62
C ALA A 197 22.90 -3.09 -2.25
N LEU A 198 22.01 -2.09 -2.25
CA LEU A 198 22.33 -0.74 -2.72
C LEU A 198 23.37 -0.05 -1.81
N ALA A 199 23.31 -0.30 -0.51
CA ALA A 199 24.28 0.25 0.45
C ALA A 199 25.67 -0.38 0.27
N GLU A 200 25.75 -1.69 0.09
CA GLU A 200 27.00 -2.43 -0.17
C GLU A 200 27.71 -1.95 -1.45
N ASP A 201 26.95 -1.54 -2.47
CA ASP A 201 27.46 -0.94 -3.71
C ASP A 201 27.92 0.52 -3.56
N SER A 202 27.49 1.21 -2.50
CA SER A 202 27.92 2.59 -2.20
C SER A 202 29.28 2.68 -1.52
N ASP A 203 29.79 1.56 -0.99
CA ASP A 203 31.10 1.48 -0.35
C ASP A 203 32.19 1.20 -1.39
N GLU A 204 33.07 2.18 -1.66
CA GLU A 204 34.17 2.08 -2.66
C GLU A 204 35.09 0.87 -2.43
N ALA A 205 35.30 0.44 -1.18
CA ALA A 205 36.10 -0.74 -0.83
C ALA A 205 35.41 -2.09 -1.17
N SER A 206 34.10 -2.05 -1.41
CA SER A 206 33.26 -3.19 -1.75
C SER A 206 32.95 -3.25 -3.25
N ALA A 207 33.14 -2.15 -3.99
CA ALA A 207 32.85 -2.06 -5.43
C ALA A 207 33.59 -3.13 -6.26
N ASP A 208 34.88 -3.36 -5.99
CA ASP A 208 35.69 -4.39 -6.67
C ASP A 208 35.19 -5.82 -6.40
N LYS A 209 34.47 -6.06 -5.29
CA LYS A 209 33.83 -7.36 -4.97
C LYS A 209 32.36 -7.41 -5.40
N ALA A 210 31.73 -6.25 -5.59
CA ALA A 210 30.33 -6.11 -5.96
C ALA A 210 30.11 -6.35 -7.47
N GLU A 211 31.05 -5.97 -8.33
CA GLU A 211 30.96 -6.21 -9.78
C GLU A 211 30.85 -7.71 -10.14
N ASP A 212 31.48 -8.59 -9.35
CA ASP A 212 31.42 -10.05 -9.54
C ASP A 212 30.26 -10.72 -8.77
N SER A 213 29.45 -9.92 -8.07
CA SER A 213 28.30 -10.42 -7.31
C SER A 213 27.14 -10.78 -8.24
N TRP A 214 26.53 -11.94 -8.01
CA TRP A 214 25.30 -12.35 -8.70
C TRP A 214 24.19 -11.29 -8.58
N ARG A 215 24.17 -10.52 -7.49
CA ARG A 215 23.22 -9.42 -7.24
C ARG A 215 23.33 -8.32 -8.29
N TRP A 216 24.56 -7.94 -8.67
CA TRP A 216 24.80 -6.94 -9.71
C TRP A 216 24.29 -7.41 -11.07
N ARG A 217 24.53 -8.68 -11.42
CA ARG A 217 24.01 -9.26 -12.67
C ARG A 217 22.49 -9.24 -12.72
N THR A 218 21.83 -9.65 -11.64
CA THR A 218 20.36 -9.61 -11.54
C THR A 218 19.83 -8.18 -11.60
N PHE A 219 20.49 -7.23 -10.92
CA PHE A 219 20.14 -5.81 -10.97
C PHE A 219 20.30 -5.24 -12.39
N ALA A 220 21.41 -5.53 -13.08
CA ALA A 220 21.66 -5.05 -14.44
C ALA A 220 20.68 -5.64 -15.46
N ILE A 221 20.36 -6.94 -15.37
CA ILE A 221 19.35 -7.57 -16.23
C ILE A 221 17.97 -6.96 -15.98
N GLY A 222 17.56 -6.86 -14.71
CA GLY A 222 16.29 -6.23 -14.34
C GLY A 222 16.22 -4.77 -14.78
N GLY A 223 17.30 -4.02 -14.60
CA GLY A 223 17.45 -2.64 -15.04
C GLY A 223 17.37 -2.50 -16.56
N ALA A 224 18.02 -3.39 -17.33
CA ALA A 224 17.96 -3.37 -18.79
C ALA A 224 16.54 -3.70 -19.30
N ILE A 225 15.86 -4.68 -18.71
CA ILE A 225 14.46 -5.01 -19.03
C ILE A 225 13.56 -3.82 -18.68
N GLY A 226 13.69 -3.26 -17.47
CA GLY A 226 12.90 -2.12 -17.02
C GLY A 226 13.11 -0.87 -17.88
N LEU A 227 14.35 -0.55 -18.22
CA LEU A 227 14.70 0.58 -19.09
C LEU A 227 14.18 0.40 -20.51
N SER A 228 14.38 -0.78 -21.11
CA SER A 228 13.90 -1.05 -22.48
C SER A 228 12.38 -0.97 -22.55
N TYR A 229 11.69 -1.60 -21.59
CA TYR A 229 10.23 -1.63 -21.55
C TYR A 229 9.62 -0.28 -21.20
N GLY A 230 10.16 0.40 -20.17
CA GLY A 230 9.76 1.76 -19.80
C GLY A 230 10.04 2.78 -20.90
N SER A 231 11.09 2.58 -21.71
CA SER A 231 11.36 3.43 -22.86
C SER A 231 10.29 3.31 -23.94
N VAL A 232 9.84 2.07 -24.20
CA VAL A 232 8.79 1.80 -25.20
C VAL A 232 7.42 2.24 -24.71
N LEU A 233 7.09 1.96 -23.44
CA LEU A 233 5.76 2.23 -22.88
C LEU A 233 5.54 3.67 -22.45
N TYR A 234 6.53 4.30 -21.83
CA TYR A 234 6.35 5.62 -21.21
C TYR A 234 7.16 6.68 -21.95
N LEU A 235 8.47 6.46 -22.15
CA LEU A 235 9.34 7.49 -22.73
C LEU A 235 8.93 7.83 -24.17
N LEU A 236 8.66 6.83 -25.01
CA LEU A 236 8.30 7.04 -26.41
C LEU A 236 7.00 7.86 -26.55
N PRO A 237 5.87 7.51 -25.90
CA PRO A 237 4.68 8.35 -25.88
C PRO A 237 4.94 9.78 -25.39
N ILE A 238 5.69 9.94 -24.30
CA ILE A 238 5.95 11.26 -23.68
C ILE A 238 6.80 12.13 -24.61
N VAL A 239 7.92 11.59 -25.13
CA VAL A 239 8.85 12.33 -25.99
C VAL A 239 8.20 12.67 -27.33
N THR A 240 7.48 11.73 -27.94
CA THR A 240 6.76 12.00 -29.20
C THR A 240 5.64 13.01 -28.99
N SER A 241 4.84 12.88 -27.94
CA SER A 241 3.82 13.88 -27.61
C SER A 241 4.42 15.28 -27.39
N ALA A 242 5.59 15.38 -26.75
CA ALA A 242 6.26 16.66 -26.50
C ALA A 242 6.87 17.27 -27.77
N LEU A 243 7.39 16.46 -28.69
CA LEU A 243 8.08 16.93 -29.90
C LEU A 243 7.15 17.13 -31.10
N THR A 244 6.19 16.23 -31.32
CA THR A 244 5.34 16.20 -32.52
C THR A 244 3.88 16.56 -32.24
N GLY A 245 3.50 16.74 -30.97
CA GLY A 245 2.11 16.99 -30.56
C GLY A 245 1.20 15.76 -30.67
N THR A 246 1.73 14.62 -31.11
CA THR A 246 1.02 13.34 -31.23
C THR A 246 1.80 12.26 -30.49
N SER A 247 1.12 11.57 -29.57
CA SER A 247 1.72 10.49 -28.80
C SER A 247 1.77 9.21 -29.63
N VAL A 248 2.96 8.75 -30.01
CA VAL A 248 3.13 7.44 -30.63
C VAL A 248 3.13 6.38 -29.53
N GLN A 249 2.03 5.63 -29.44
CA GLN A 249 1.86 4.54 -28.47
C GLN A 249 1.92 3.20 -29.22
N ILE A 250 2.92 2.37 -28.89
CA ILE A 250 3.02 1.00 -29.43
C ILE A 250 2.02 0.08 -28.74
N PHE A 251 1.90 0.20 -27.41
CA PHE A 251 0.92 -0.50 -26.60
C PHE A 251 -0.06 0.52 -26.01
N PRO A 252 -1.36 0.21 -25.94
CA PRO A 252 -2.34 1.11 -25.33
C PRO A 252 -2.12 1.17 -23.82
N LEU A 253 -2.09 2.39 -23.28
CA LEU A 253 -2.08 2.66 -21.84
C LEU A 253 -3.51 3.01 -21.38
N PRO A 254 -3.93 2.65 -20.15
CA PRO A 254 -3.20 1.85 -19.14
C PRO A 254 -3.12 0.35 -19.44
N PHE A 255 -4.12 -0.20 -20.13
CA PHE A 255 -4.20 -1.61 -20.47
C PHE A 255 -4.92 -1.79 -21.81
N VAL A 256 -4.78 -2.96 -22.43
CA VAL A 256 -5.61 -3.32 -23.57
C VAL A 256 -6.90 -3.98 -23.09
N ASP A 257 -8.05 -3.45 -23.52
CA ASP A 257 -9.35 -3.98 -23.14
C ASP A 257 -9.82 -5.03 -24.15
N TRP A 258 -9.74 -6.31 -23.79
CA TRP A 258 -10.30 -7.40 -24.57
C TRP A 258 -11.70 -7.82 -24.11
N SER A 259 -12.23 -7.27 -23.02
CA SER A 259 -13.51 -7.71 -22.45
C SER A 259 -14.68 -7.62 -23.44
N PRO A 260 -14.80 -6.60 -24.31
CA PRO A 260 -15.88 -6.55 -25.30
C PRO A 260 -15.79 -7.66 -26.36
N THR A 261 -14.58 -8.13 -26.69
CA THR A 261 -14.37 -9.17 -27.72
C THR A 261 -14.50 -10.57 -27.12
N THR A 262 -13.95 -10.79 -25.94
CA THR A 262 -14.02 -12.06 -25.20
C THR A 262 -15.37 -12.30 -24.57
N GLY A 263 -16.15 -11.24 -24.27
CA GLY A 263 -17.47 -11.31 -23.65
C GLY A 263 -18.51 -12.15 -24.43
N LYS A 264 -18.25 -12.47 -25.70
CA LYS A 264 -19.05 -13.43 -26.48
C LYS A 264 -18.87 -14.88 -26.03
N TRP A 265 -17.71 -15.21 -25.46
CA TRP A 265 -17.30 -16.57 -25.06
C TRP A 265 -17.23 -16.69 -23.53
N LEU A 266 -16.86 -15.59 -22.87
CA LEU A 266 -16.74 -15.47 -21.43
C LEU A 266 -17.57 -14.27 -20.93
N PRO A 267 -18.91 -14.42 -20.86
CA PRO A 267 -19.80 -13.38 -20.36
C PRO A 267 -19.39 -12.90 -18.96
N ALA A 268 -19.43 -11.58 -18.76
CA ALA A 268 -19.07 -10.93 -17.51
C ALA A 268 -17.67 -11.27 -16.96
N VAL A 269 -16.72 -11.73 -17.77
CA VAL A 269 -15.31 -11.90 -17.38
C VAL A 269 -14.50 -10.70 -17.87
N ALA A 270 -13.86 -10.01 -16.93
CA ALA A 270 -12.97 -8.89 -17.23
C ALA A 270 -11.62 -9.43 -17.74
N THR A 271 -11.34 -9.29 -19.03
CA THR A 271 -10.11 -9.78 -19.67
C THR A 271 -9.19 -8.64 -20.12
N GLY A 272 -9.19 -7.54 -19.38
CA GLY A 272 -8.22 -6.45 -19.59
C GLY A 272 -6.80 -6.94 -19.30
N TRP A 273 -5.86 -6.64 -20.20
CA TRP A 273 -4.46 -7.05 -20.06
C TRP A 273 -3.56 -5.83 -19.83
N SER A 274 -2.94 -5.79 -18.65
CA SER A 274 -1.92 -4.79 -18.34
C SER A 274 -0.59 -5.19 -18.97
N TRP A 275 0.00 -4.24 -19.70
CA TRP A 275 1.35 -4.35 -20.23
C TRP A 275 2.37 -3.91 -19.17
N ASP A 276 2.22 -4.30 -17.91
CA ASP A 276 3.22 -3.99 -16.88
C ASP A 276 4.02 -5.24 -16.52
N VAL A 277 5.31 -5.24 -16.89
CA VAL A 277 6.27 -6.30 -16.60
C VAL A 277 6.56 -6.40 -15.10
N ALA A 278 6.32 -5.34 -14.32
CA ALA A 278 6.46 -5.39 -12.87
C ALA A 278 5.52 -6.43 -12.23
N ASN A 279 4.36 -6.71 -12.83
CA ASN A 279 3.47 -7.78 -12.37
C ASN A 279 4.10 -9.17 -12.48
N ILE A 280 4.90 -9.40 -13.53
CA ILE A 280 5.62 -10.67 -13.72
C ILE A 280 6.69 -10.83 -12.64
N VAL A 281 7.49 -9.79 -12.40
CA VAL A 281 8.54 -9.80 -11.37
C VAL A 281 7.93 -9.98 -9.99
N THR A 282 6.83 -9.26 -9.69
CA THR A 282 6.13 -9.38 -8.41
C THR A 282 5.60 -10.80 -8.20
N GLY A 283 5.04 -11.43 -9.24
CA GLY A 283 4.58 -12.81 -9.18
C GLY A 283 5.70 -13.84 -8.92
N MET A 284 6.95 -13.54 -9.29
CA MET A 284 8.11 -14.39 -8.98
C MET A 284 8.58 -14.27 -7.52
N VAL A 285 8.22 -13.17 -6.84
CA VAL A 285 8.67 -12.86 -5.48
C VAL A 285 7.63 -13.29 -4.42
N LEU A 286 6.35 -13.37 -4.80
CA LEU A 286 5.28 -13.75 -3.89
C LEU A 286 5.30 -15.26 -3.54
N PRO A 287 4.84 -15.64 -2.34
CA PRO A 287 4.77 -17.05 -1.92
C PRO A 287 4.03 -17.92 -2.94
N PHE A 288 4.56 -19.11 -3.21
CA PHE A 288 4.07 -19.96 -4.29
C PHE A 288 2.58 -20.28 -4.14
N TRP A 289 2.16 -20.63 -2.92
CA TRP A 289 0.76 -20.95 -2.63
C TRP A 289 -0.18 -19.75 -2.75
N ALA A 290 0.30 -18.54 -2.50
CA ALA A 290 -0.49 -17.33 -2.73
C ALA A 290 -0.73 -17.10 -4.24
N MET A 291 0.27 -17.40 -5.07
CA MET A 291 0.15 -17.31 -6.53
C MET A 291 -0.77 -18.40 -7.11
N VAL A 292 -0.67 -19.64 -6.62
CA VAL A 292 -1.59 -20.72 -6.98
C VAL A 292 -3.02 -20.36 -6.58
N GLY A 293 -3.23 -19.82 -5.36
CA GLY A 293 -4.54 -19.35 -4.90
C GLY A 293 -5.12 -18.25 -5.79
N SER A 294 -4.30 -17.27 -6.18
CA SER A 294 -4.70 -16.19 -7.09
C SER A 294 -5.08 -16.73 -8.48
N PHE A 295 -4.31 -17.68 -9.00
CA PHE A 295 -4.59 -18.33 -10.28
C PHE A 295 -5.90 -19.15 -10.23
N LEU A 296 -6.10 -19.94 -9.18
CA LEU A 296 -7.35 -20.69 -8.98
C LEU A 296 -8.54 -19.75 -8.80
N GLY A 297 -8.36 -18.62 -8.11
CA GLY A 297 -9.35 -17.56 -8.00
C GLY A 297 -9.76 -17.01 -9.37
N LEU A 298 -8.79 -16.71 -10.24
CA LEU A 298 -9.07 -16.27 -11.61
C LEU A 298 -9.85 -17.34 -12.40
N VAL A 299 -9.40 -18.61 -12.37
CA VAL A 299 -10.11 -19.71 -13.04
C VAL A 299 -11.54 -19.86 -12.51
N PHE A 300 -11.72 -19.74 -11.19
CA PHE A 300 -13.04 -19.78 -10.58
C PHE A 300 -13.93 -18.64 -11.08
N THR A 301 -13.42 -17.41 -11.18
CA THR A 301 -14.20 -16.28 -11.74
C THR A 301 -14.53 -16.46 -13.22
N MET A 302 -13.63 -17.05 -14.01
CA MET A 302 -13.87 -17.37 -15.42
C MET A 302 -15.00 -18.38 -15.62
N ILE A 303 -15.25 -19.25 -14.64
CA ILE A 303 -16.32 -20.25 -14.66
C ILE A 303 -17.59 -19.68 -14.03
N LEU A 304 -17.47 -19.03 -12.88
CA LEU A 304 -18.61 -18.54 -12.10
C LEU A 304 -19.33 -17.40 -12.81
N ASN A 305 -18.61 -16.43 -13.40
CA ASN A 305 -19.26 -15.26 -13.98
C ASN A 305 -20.22 -15.61 -15.13
N PRO A 306 -19.85 -16.47 -16.10
CA PRO A 306 -20.80 -16.93 -17.12
C PRO A 306 -22.03 -17.62 -16.53
N ILE A 307 -21.86 -18.48 -15.50
CA ILE A 307 -22.98 -19.13 -14.81
C ILE A 307 -23.89 -18.09 -14.17
N LEU A 308 -23.32 -17.08 -13.50
CA LEU A 308 -24.09 -16.03 -12.85
C LEU A 308 -24.88 -15.17 -13.84
N VAL A 309 -24.34 -14.93 -15.05
CA VAL A 309 -25.07 -14.29 -16.15
C VAL A 309 -26.24 -15.17 -16.61
N GLU A 310 -26.01 -16.47 -16.82
CA GLU A 310 -27.08 -17.40 -17.23
C GLU A 310 -28.20 -17.52 -16.18
N THR A 311 -27.86 -17.40 -14.89
CA THR A 311 -28.84 -17.44 -13.80
C THR A 311 -29.53 -16.11 -13.51
N ASN A 312 -29.26 -15.04 -14.29
CA ASN A 312 -29.77 -13.68 -14.03
C ASN A 312 -29.44 -13.18 -12.61
N VAL A 313 -28.18 -13.36 -12.21
CA VAL A 313 -27.62 -12.74 -11.00
C VAL A 313 -26.80 -11.50 -11.37
N LEU A 314 -26.11 -11.53 -12.52
CA LEU A 314 -25.33 -10.41 -13.06
C LEU A 314 -26.16 -9.63 -14.11
N ASP A 315 -27.25 -9.01 -13.66
CA ASP A 315 -28.26 -8.40 -14.53
C ASP A 315 -27.82 -7.05 -15.14
N MET A 316 -26.89 -6.33 -14.50
CA MET A 316 -26.43 -5.04 -15.03
C MET A 316 -25.43 -5.20 -16.19
N TRP A 317 -24.79 -6.36 -16.29
CA TRP A 317 -23.80 -6.63 -17.33
C TRP A 317 -24.45 -6.74 -18.70
N THR A 318 -23.87 -6.04 -19.68
CA THR A 318 -24.35 -6.04 -21.06
C THR A 318 -23.26 -6.46 -22.04
N PRO A 319 -23.57 -7.28 -23.06
CA PRO A 319 -22.60 -7.64 -24.09
C PRO A 319 -21.98 -6.39 -24.73
N GLY A 320 -20.65 -6.29 -24.69
CA GLY A 320 -19.90 -5.13 -25.17
C GLY A 320 -19.36 -4.22 -24.06
N ASP A 321 -19.68 -4.49 -22.79
CA ASP A 321 -19.07 -3.79 -21.65
C ASP A 321 -17.54 -3.98 -21.65
N GLY A 322 -16.82 -2.88 -21.41
CA GLY A 322 -15.38 -2.89 -21.17
C GLY A 322 -15.00 -3.49 -19.82
N THR A 323 -13.70 -3.66 -19.59
CA THR A 323 -13.12 -4.24 -18.36
C THR A 323 -13.61 -3.52 -17.10
N VAL A 324 -13.53 -2.19 -17.08
CA VAL A 324 -13.90 -1.37 -15.90
C VAL A 324 -15.39 -1.45 -15.61
N ALA A 325 -16.22 -1.35 -16.64
CA ALA A 325 -17.67 -1.45 -16.50
C ALA A 325 -18.09 -2.85 -16.01
N THR A 326 -17.46 -3.90 -16.56
CA THR A 326 -17.69 -5.29 -16.14
C THR A 326 -17.33 -5.49 -14.67
N LEU A 327 -16.15 -5.05 -14.23
CA LEU A 327 -15.72 -5.16 -12.83
C LEU A 327 -16.67 -4.41 -11.89
N TYR A 328 -17.06 -3.18 -12.25
CA TYR A 328 -17.97 -2.37 -11.44
C TYR A 328 -19.34 -3.03 -11.32
N LYS A 329 -19.97 -3.39 -12.44
CA LYS A 329 -21.31 -4.00 -12.48
C LYS A 329 -21.33 -5.34 -11.73
N ASN A 330 -20.34 -6.21 -11.97
CA ASN A 330 -20.23 -7.47 -11.25
C ASN A 330 -20.06 -7.28 -9.73
N THR A 331 -19.33 -6.23 -9.33
CA THR A 331 -19.17 -5.88 -7.93
C THR A 331 -20.49 -5.47 -7.31
N MET A 332 -21.25 -4.60 -7.97
CA MET A 332 -22.55 -4.14 -7.47
C MET A 332 -23.58 -5.28 -7.39
N ASP A 333 -23.61 -6.16 -8.39
CA ASP A 333 -24.62 -7.24 -8.47
C ASP A 333 -24.33 -8.42 -7.53
N PHE A 334 -23.08 -8.89 -7.46
CA PHE A 334 -22.74 -10.13 -6.74
C PHE A 334 -21.57 -9.97 -5.77
N TYR A 335 -20.42 -9.46 -6.24
CA TYR A 335 -19.18 -9.57 -5.48
C TYR A 335 -19.14 -8.71 -4.22
N PHE A 336 -19.90 -7.62 -4.14
CA PHE A 336 -20.03 -6.83 -2.92
C PHE A 336 -20.68 -7.65 -1.80
N SER A 337 -21.81 -8.28 -2.08
CA SER A 337 -22.51 -9.17 -1.14
C SER A 337 -21.69 -10.41 -0.80
N PHE A 338 -21.05 -11.03 -1.80
CA PHE A 338 -20.16 -12.16 -1.60
C PHE A 338 -18.97 -11.80 -0.69
N GLY A 339 -18.33 -10.65 -0.92
CA GLY A 339 -17.23 -10.15 -0.11
C GLY A 339 -17.62 -9.87 1.34
N ILE A 340 -18.82 -9.32 1.58
CA ILE A 340 -19.39 -9.17 2.92
C ILE A 340 -19.57 -10.55 3.58
N GLY A 341 -20.10 -11.53 2.85
CA GLY A 341 -20.31 -12.89 3.35
C GLY A 341 -19.00 -13.58 3.75
N VAL A 342 -17.96 -13.49 2.91
CA VAL A 342 -16.62 -14.02 3.22
C VAL A 342 -16.03 -13.32 4.45
N SER A 343 -16.12 -12.00 4.52
CA SER A 343 -15.62 -11.22 5.66
C SER A 343 -16.32 -11.61 6.96
N LEU A 344 -17.63 -11.82 6.92
CA LEU A 344 -18.42 -12.28 8.07
C LEU A 344 -18.05 -13.71 8.49
N ALA A 345 -17.81 -14.61 7.52
CA ALA A 345 -17.37 -15.98 7.81
C ALA A 345 -16.00 -16.00 8.51
N ILE A 346 -15.04 -15.21 8.01
CA ILE A 346 -13.71 -15.05 8.63
C ILE A 346 -13.84 -14.44 10.03
N PHE A 347 -14.69 -13.41 10.19
CA PHE A 347 -14.96 -12.81 11.49
C PHE A 347 -15.48 -13.82 12.51
N ILE A 348 -16.49 -14.62 12.13
CA ILE A 348 -17.09 -15.64 12.98
C ILE A 348 -16.04 -16.72 13.33
N ALA A 349 -15.26 -17.19 12.35
CA ALA A 349 -14.19 -18.15 12.58
C ALA A 349 -13.13 -17.60 13.55
N GLY A 350 -12.74 -16.33 13.39
CA GLY A 350 -11.82 -15.64 14.30
C GLY A 350 -12.36 -15.55 15.72
N LEU A 351 -13.64 -15.18 15.91
CA LEU A 351 -14.29 -15.17 17.23
C LEU A 351 -14.30 -16.57 17.87
N PHE A 352 -14.61 -17.62 17.10
CA PHE A 352 -14.57 -18.99 17.59
C PHE A 352 -13.15 -19.39 18.03
N GLN A 353 -12.13 -19.03 17.25
CA GLN A 353 -10.74 -19.34 17.58
C GLN A 353 -10.27 -18.61 18.83
N VAL A 354 -10.62 -17.33 19.01
CA VAL A 354 -10.33 -16.56 20.23
C VAL A 354 -11.04 -17.16 21.44
N PHE A 355 -12.33 -17.49 21.31
CA PHE A 355 -13.08 -18.11 22.41
C PHE A 355 -12.49 -19.46 22.83
N TYR A 356 -12.11 -20.28 21.84
CA TYR A 356 -11.48 -21.57 22.09
C TYR A 356 -10.07 -21.42 22.70
N SER A 357 -9.28 -20.45 22.23
CA SER A 357 -7.95 -20.17 22.76
C SER A 357 -8.01 -19.69 24.21
N ILE A 358 -8.94 -18.78 24.56
CA ILE A 358 -9.14 -18.31 25.94
C ILE A 358 -9.55 -19.48 26.86
N LYS A 359 -10.42 -20.38 26.39
CA LYS A 359 -10.84 -21.56 27.16
C LYS A 359 -9.69 -22.56 27.36
N ARG A 360 -8.83 -22.74 26.35
CA ARG A 360 -7.63 -23.60 26.41
C ARG A 360 -6.52 -22.98 27.27
N THR A 361 -6.34 -21.66 27.20
CA THR A 361 -5.38 -20.89 28.00
C THR A 361 -5.80 -20.83 29.47
N ARG A 362 -7.10 -20.76 29.80
CA ARG A 362 -7.58 -20.94 31.19
C ARG A 362 -7.23 -22.32 31.78
N ARG A 363 -7.20 -23.38 30.95
CA ARG A 363 -6.71 -24.71 31.34
C ARG A 363 -5.18 -24.80 31.47
N LYS A 364 -4.42 -24.06 30.64
CA LYS A 364 -2.95 -24.02 30.70
C LYS A 364 -2.38 -23.02 31.73
N ARG A 365 -3.13 -21.98 32.14
CA ARG A 365 -2.72 -21.00 33.17
C ARG A 365 -2.60 -21.61 34.56
N GLN A 366 -3.23 -22.75 34.82
CA GLN A 366 -3.01 -23.54 36.04
C GLN A 366 -1.73 -24.38 35.99
N ALA A 367 -1.13 -24.60 34.80
CA ALA A 367 0.13 -25.34 34.62
C ALA A 367 1.34 -24.42 34.35
N ALA A 368 1.13 -23.18 33.89
CA ALA A 368 2.19 -22.25 33.46
C ALA A 368 2.45 -21.10 34.45
N MET A 369 2.25 -21.32 35.76
CA MET A 369 2.67 -20.37 36.81
C MET A 369 4.16 -20.51 37.21
N ALA A 370 4.97 -21.22 36.41
CA ALA A 370 6.36 -21.55 36.76
C ALA A 370 7.42 -21.14 35.71
N GLU A 371 7.06 -20.42 34.64
CA GLU A 371 8.08 -19.84 33.75
C GLU A 371 8.00 -18.31 33.81
N PRO A 372 9.09 -17.64 34.27
CA PRO A 372 9.17 -16.20 34.12
C PRO A 372 9.16 -15.90 32.62
N SER A 373 8.28 -14.98 32.20
CA SER A 373 8.36 -14.37 30.89
C SER A 373 9.80 -13.91 30.69
N ARG A 374 10.54 -14.58 29.80
CA ARG A 374 11.83 -14.10 29.34
C ARG A 374 11.57 -12.81 28.59
N THR A 375 11.56 -11.70 29.32
CA THR A 375 11.83 -10.39 28.77
C THR A 375 13.25 -10.45 28.27
N THR A 376 13.44 -10.84 27.01
CA THR A 376 14.62 -10.42 26.28
C THR A 376 14.66 -8.91 26.43
N ASN A 377 15.70 -8.44 27.10
CA ASN A 377 15.93 -7.03 27.34
C ASN A 377 16.95 -6.59 26.28
N PRO A 378 16.55 -6.19 25.06
CA PRO A 378 17.45 -5.50 24.15
C PRO A 378 17.51 -4.05 24.62
N THR A 379 18.20 -3.81 25.73
CA THR A 379 18.23 -2.54 26.49
C THR A 379 18.80 -1.35 25.70
N GLU A 380 19.07 -1.50 24.40
CA GLU A 380 19.72 -0.49 23.55
C GLU A 380 18.86 -0.05 22.35
N ARG A 381 17.65 -0.60 22.15
CA ARG A 381 16.82 -0.33 20.95
C ARG A 381 15.83 0.83 21.09
N GLY A 382 15.73 1.45 22.27
CA GLY A 382 14.82 2.58 22.53
C GLY A 382 13.34 2.18 22.64
N ASP A 383 13.04 1.05 23.29
CA ASP A 383 11.71 0.46 23.31
C ASP A 383 10.63 1.36 23.93
N ILE A 384 9.49 1.50 23.25
CA ILE A 384 8.33 2.23 23.76
C ILE A 384 7.64 1.39 24.85
N PRO A 385 7.44 1.92 26.08
CA PRO A 385 6.73 1.21 27.12
C PRO A 385 5.28 0.90 26.73
N TRP A 386 4.79 -0.31 27.05
CA TRP A 386 3.44 -0.77 26.70
C TRP A 386 2.31 0.19 27.16
N LYS A 387 2.51 0.92 28.27
CA LYS A 387 1.57 1.94 28.74
C LYS A 387 1.35 3.04 27.69
N TRP A 388 2.41 3.49 27.02
CA TRP A 388 2.32 4.52 25.99
C TRP A 388 1.65 3.99 24.72
N VAL A 389 1.83 2.70 24.41
CA VAL A 389 1.13 2.05 23.30
C VAL A 389 -0.38 2.08 23.53
N ILE A 390 -0.84 1.63 24.70
CA ILE A 390 -2.27 1.66 25.05
C ILE A 390 -2.81 3.09 25.13
N ILE A 391 -2.11 4.01 25.79
CA ILE A 391 -2.57 5.40 25.91
C ILE A 391 -2.72 6.03 24.52
N THR A 392 -1.72 5.85 23.65
CA THR A 392 -1.77 6.39 22.29
C THR A 392 -2.90 5.78 21.49
N TYR A 393 -3.12 4.47 21.60
CA TYR A 393 -4.27 3.82 20.98
C TYR A 393 -5.58 4.48 21.43
N VAL A 394 -5.84 4.53 22.74
CA VAL A 394 -7.10 5.08 23.27
C VAL A 394 -7.27 6.55 22.87
N VAL A 395 -6.23 7.36 22.97
CA VAL A 395 -6.29 8.80 22.64
C VAL A 395 -6.51 9.01 21.14
N THR A 396 -5.79 8.31 20.27
CA THR A 396 -5.94 8.44 18.82
C THR A 396 -7.29 7.92 18.35
N THR A 397 -7.75 6.77 18.86
CA THR A 397 -9.07 6.20 18.53
C THR A 397 -10.20 7.09 19.03
N LEU A 398 -10.16 7.58 20.28
CA LEU A 398 -11.16 8.54 20.77
C LEU A 398 -11.13 9.85 19.98
N GLY A 399 -9.95 10.41 19.72
CA GLY A 399 -9.79 11.64 18.95
C GLY A 399 -10.37 11.51 17.54
N TYR A 400 -10.12 10.37 16.89
CA TYR A 400 -10.68 10.07 15.57
C TYR A 400 -12.21 9.94 15.61
N ILE A 401 -12.76 9.20 16.60
CA ILE A 401 -14.21 9.07 16.79
C ILE A 401 -14.85 10.43 17.06
N MET A 402 -14.25 11.27 17.89
CA MET A 402 -14.75 12.62 18.18
C MET A 402 -14.72 13.53 16.95
N LEU A 403 -13.64 13.49 16.17
CA LEU A 403 -13.52 14.24 14.94
C LEU A 403 -14.59 13.81 13.92
N CYS A 404 -14.73 12.51 13.69
CA CYS A 404 -15.77 11.98 12.81
C CYS A 404 -17.17 12.35 13.31
N GLY A 405 -17.42 12.21 14.61
CA GLY A 405 -18.67 12.59 15.25
C GLY A 405 -19.02 14.07 15.04
N TRP A 406 -18.04 14.96 15.14
CA TRP A 406 -18.22 16.37 14.83
C TRP A 406 -18.53 16.61 13.34
N LEU A 407 -17.84 15.92 12.43
CA LEU A 407 -18.05 16.08 10.98
C LEU A 407 -19.42 15.57 10.48
N ILE A 408 -20.03 14.60 11.16
CA ILE A 408 -21.31 13.96 10.79
C ILE A 408 -22.47 14.35 11.71
N GLU A 409 -22.34 15.44 12.47
CA GLU A 409 -23.37 15.92 13.41
C GLU A 409 -23.83 14.86 14.44
N TRP A 410 -22.91 14.02 14.90
CA TRP A 410 -23.13 13.01 15.95
C TRP A 410 -24.23 11.99 15.64
N HIS A 411 -24.32 11.55 14.38
CA HIS A 411 -25.27 10.51 13.98
C HIS A 411 -25.13 9.21 14.81
N ARG A 412 -26.14 8.90 15.63
CA ARG A 412 -26.09 7.83 16.64
C ARG A 412 -25.68 6.46 16.09
N GLY A 413 -26.20 6.09 14.92
CA GLY A 413 -25.91 4.80 14.29
C GLY A 413 -24.43 4.64 13.91
N VAL A 414 -23.84 5.70 13.33
CA VAL A 414 -22.44 5.68 12.89
C VAL A 414 -21.51 5.71 14.09
N MET A 415 -21.84 6.51 15.11
CA MET A 415 -21.05 6.59 16.34
C MET A 415 -21.00 5.26 17.09
N MET A 416 -22.12 4.52 17.15
CA MET A 416 -22.16 3.18 17.75
C MET A 416 -21.26 2.19 17.00
N VAL A 417 -21.33 2.19 15.67
CA VAL A 417 -20.48 1.34 14.83
C VAL A 417 -19.00 1.70 14.99
N MET A 418 -18.66 2.98 14.97
CA MET A 418 -17.27 3.45 15.13
C MET A 418 -16.71 3.08 16.51
N PHE A 419 -17.49 3.23 17.58
CA PHE A 419 -17.04 2.85 18.92
C PHE A 419 -16.85 1.33 19.05
N PHE A 420 -17.78 0.55 18.50
CA PHE A 420 -17.66 -0.91 18.47
C PHE A 420 -16.44 -1.36 17.67
N LEU A 421 -16.25 -0.83 16.46
CA LEU A 421 -15.09 -1.16 15.63
C LEU A 421 -13.79 -0.72 16.30
N GLY A 422 -13.78 0.49 16.86
CA GLY A 422 -12.61 1.10 17.45
C GLY A 422 -12.12 0.47 18.75
N PHE A 423 -13.00 -0.10 19.60
CA PHE A 423 -12.59 -0.66 20.91
C PHE A 423 -12.91 -2.14 21.09
N VAL A 424 -13.85 -2.70 20.33
CA VAL A 424 -14.33 -4.08 20.54
C VAL A 424 -13.82 -5.01 19.45
N TYR A 425 -13.86 -4.58 18.19
CA TYR A 425 -13.43 -5.42 17.06
C TYR A 425 -11.92 -5.38 16.81
N THR A 426 -11.31 -4.20 16.97
CA THR A 426 -9.90 -3.96 16.64
C THR A 426 -9.04 -3.68 17.89
N PRO A 427 -9.15 -4.43 19.02
CA PRO A 427 -8.34 -4.16 20.21
C PRO A 427 -6.86 -4.48 20.03
#